data_AF-X0XSL5-F1
#
_entry.id   AF-X0XSL5-F1
#
_cell.length_a   1.000
_cell.length_b   1.000
_cell.length_c   1.000
_cell.angle_alpha   90.00
_cell.angle_beta   90.00
_cell.angle_gamma   90.00
#
_symmetry.space_group_name_H-M   'P 1'
#
loop_
_entity.id
_entity.type
_entity.pdbx_description
1 polymer ?
#
loop_
_entity_poly.entity_id
_entity_poly.type
_entity_poly.pdbx_seq_one_letter_code
_entity_poly.pdbx_strand_id
1 'polypeptide(L)' 'QARALKEGEQEYILPIKLDDTEIPGLLPTIKYIDARTTSVEQIADVMTKKLGNLGRGQKAIE' A
#
# COMPACT_ATOMS: atom_id res chain seq x y z
N GLN A 1 -2.06 13.01 -22.14
CA GLN A 1 -2.47 11.91 -21.24
C GLN A 1 -1.49 10.78 -21.44
N ALA A 2 -0.65 10.46 -20.46
CA ALA A 2 0.40 9.44 -20.60
C ALA A 2 0.99 9.08 -19.22
N ARG A 3 0.37 8.15 -18.49
CA ARG A 3 1.10 7.39 -17.44
C ARG A 3 0.44 6.08 -16.98
N ALA A 4 -0.60 5.60 -17.66
CA ALA A 4 -1.31 4.37 -17.27
C ALA A 4 -0.67 3.07 -17.82
N LEU A 5 0.55 3.11 -18.38
CA LEU A 5 1.17 1.93 -19.02
C LEU A 5 2.48 1.46 -18.37
N LYS A 6 2.94 2.09 -17.29
CA LYS A 6 4.14 1.67 -16.52
C LYS A 6 3.80 1.17 -15.10
N GLU A 7 2.55 0.83 -14.83
CA GLU A 7 2.10 0.43 -13.49
C GLU A 7 2.35 -1.06 -13.18
N GLY A 8 2.80 -1.85 -14.16
CA GLY A 8 3.06 -3.29 -13.99
C GLY A 8 4.39 -3.66 -13.31
N GLU A 9 5.37 -2.76 -13.25
CA GLU A 9 6.71 -3.00 -12.70
C GLU A 9 7.00 -2.20 -11.41
N GLN A 10 6.01 -1.52 -10.84
CA GLN A 10 6.18 -0.81 -9.58
C GLN A 10 5.93 -1.79 -8.43
N GLU A 11 6.94 -2.04 -7.60
CA GLU A 11 6.75 -2.70 -6.31
C GLU A 11 5.59 -2.01 -5.57
N TYR A 12 4.47 -2.73 -5.44
CA TYR A 12 3.28 -2.19 -4.80
C TYR A 12 3.51 -2.18 -3.29
N ILE A 13 4.08 -1.08 -2.82
CA ILE A 13 4.16 -0.72 -1.41
C ILE A 13 2.84 -0.08 -0.96
N LEU A 14 2.43 -0.38 0.28
CA LEU A 14 1.29 0.25 0.93
C LEU A 14 1.78 1.03 2.16
N PRO A 15 2.06 2.33 2.03
CA PRO A 15 2.60 3.12 3.13
C PRO A 15 1.54 3.39 4.21
N ILE A 16 1.99 3.37 5.47
CA ILE A 16 1.24 3.87 6.63
C ILE A 16 1.97 5.12 7.14
N LYS A 17 1.27 6.24 7.23
CA LYS A 17 1.77 7.49 7.81
C LYS A 17 1.46 7.51 9.30
N LEU A 18 2.49 7.57 10.13
CA LEU A 18 2.37 7.63 11.58
C LEU A 18 2.25 9.06 12.10
N ASP A 19 2.99 9.99 11.49
CA ASP A 19 3.05 11.40 11.85
C ASP A 19 3.37 12.28 10.62
N ASP A 20 3.49 13.60 10.80
CA ASP A 20 3.82 14.57 9.74
C ASP A 20 5.33 14.79 9.55
N THR A 21 6.19 13.88 10.00
CA THR A 21 7.63 14.01 9.77
C THR A 21 7.91 14.03 8.26
N GLU A 22 8.51 15.12 7.79
CA GLU A 22 8.92 15.25 6.41
C GLU A 22 10.13 14.34 6.13
N ILE A 23 10.02 13.49 5.12
CA ILE A 23 11.09 12.59 4.70
C ILE A 23 11.74 13.19 3.45
N PRO A 24 13.01 13.65 3.51
CA PRO A 24 13.70 14.21 2.37
C PRO A 24 13.73 13.22 1.18
N GLY A 25 13.34 13.69 0.00
CA GLY A 25 13.28 12.86 -1.21
C GLY A 25 12.01 12.03 -1.36
N LEU A 26 11.10 12.04 -0.38
CA LEU A 26 9.78 11.45 -0.53
C LEU A 26 8.82 12.46 -1.16
N LEU A 27 8.20 12.09 -2.28
CA LEU A 27 7.21 12.97 -2.92
C LEU A 27 5.93 13.05 -2.06
N PRO A 28 5.35 14.25 -1.87
CA PRO A 28 4.12 14.42 -1.09
C PRO A 28 2.89 13.79 -1.77
N THR A 29 2.99 13.42 -3.05
CA THR A 29 1.91 12.85 -3.85
C THR A 29 1.77 11.33 -3.70
N ILE A 30 2.47 10.70 -2.76
CA ILE A 30 2.33 9.26 -2.50
C ILE A 30 1.04 9.02 -1.72
N LYS A 31 0.25 8.05 -2.18
CA LYS A 31 -0.95 7.59 -1.47
C LYS A 31 -0.53 6.76 -0.26
N TYR A 32 -1.02 7.13 0.93
CA TYR A 32 -0.77 6.44 2.18
C TYR A 32 -2.08 6.22 2.97
N ILE A 33 -2.04 5.33 3.96
CA ILE A 33 -3.06 5.24 5.01
C ILE A 33 -2.60 6.10 6.18
N ASP A 34 -3.44 7.02 6.64
CA ASP A 34 -3.11 7.88 7.78
C ASP A 34 -3.52 7.18 9.08
N ALA A 35 -2.54 6.78 9.89
CA ALA A 35 -2.78 6.08 11.16
C ALA A 35 -3.38 6.97 12.25
N ARG A 36 -3.42 8.28 12.04
CA ARG A 36 -3.99 9.24 13.01
C ARG A 36 -5.52 9.33 12.89
N THR A 37 -6.06 8.93 11.74
CA THR A 37 -7.51 8.95 11.44
C THR A 37 -8.08 7.57 11.12
N THR A 38 -7.22 6.55 11.06
CA THR A 38 -7.60 5.16 10.79
C THR A 38 -7.31 4.31 12.03
N SER A 39 -8.28 3.52 12.48
CA SER A 39 -8.08 2.66 13.66
C SER A 39 -7.10 1.52 13.36
N VAL A 40 -6.49 0.98 14.42
CA VAL A 40 -5.56 -0.15 14.30
C VAL A 40 -6.24 -1.38 13.69
N GLU A 41 -7.51 -1.63 14.05
CA GLU A 41 -8.31 -2.72 13.50
C GLU A 41 -8.56 -2.55 11.99
N GLN A 42 -8.85 -1.33 11.54
CA GLN A 42 -9.02 -1.02 10.13
C GLN A 42 -7.70 -1.20 9.36
N ILE A 43 -6.58 -0.76 9.93
CA ILE A 43 -5.25 -0.99 9.35
C ILE A 43 -4.96 -2.48 9.22
N ALA A 44 -5.25 -3.26 10.27
CA ALA A 44 -5.04 -4.72 10.27
C ALA A 44 -5.87 -5.43 9.20
N ASP A 45 -7.13 -5.01 9.00
CA ASP A 45 -8.00 -5.53 7.93
C ASP A 45 -7.42 -5.23 6.53
N VAL A 46 -6.95 -4.00 6.30
CA VAL A 46 -6.32 -3.63 5.03
C VAL A 46 -5.03 -4.42 4.79
N MET A 47 -4.22 -4.61 5.82
CA MET A 47 -3.00 -5.43 5.74
C MET A 47 -3.31 -6.88 5.40
N THR A 48 -4.32 -7.47 6.06
CA THR A 48 -4.78 -8.83 5.79
C THR A 48 -5.26 -8.98 4.35
N LYS A 49 -5.98 -7.99 3.80
CA LYS A 49 -6.40 -7.96 2.40
C LYS A 49 -5.21 -7.88 1.43
N LYS A 50 -4.22 -7.04 1.72
CA LYS A 50 -2.99 -6.93 0.93
C LYS A 50 -2.23 -8.25 0.89
N LEU A 51 -2.05 -8.90 2.04
CA LEU A 51 -1.38 -10.21 2.16
C LEU A 51 -2.19 -11.35 1.53
N GLY A 52 -3.50 -11.37 1.72
CA GLY A 52 -4.40 -12.35 1.11
C GLY A 52 -4.44 -12.26 -0.42
N ASN A 53 -4.27 -11.06 -0.99
CA ASN A 53 -4.12 -10.86 -2.43
C ASN A 53 -2.76 -11.36 -2.96
N LEU A 54 -1.70 -11.32 -2.15
CA LEU A 54 -0.40 -11.92 -2.51
C LEU A 54 -0.49 -13.46 -2.55
N GLY A 55 -1.25 -14.07 -1.65
CA GLY A 55 -1.44 -15.54 -1.59
C GLY A 55 -2.31 -16.12 -2.71
N ARG A 56 -3.17 -15.33 -3.37
CA ARG A 56 -4.00 -15.79 -4.50
C ARG A 56 -3.22 -16.04 -5.79
N GLY A 57 -1.94 -15.66 -5.85
CA GLY A 57 -1.00 -16.08 -6.89
C GLY A 57 -0.30 -17.43 -6.61
N GLN A 58 -0.53 -18.08 -5.46
CA GLN A 58 0.14 -19.33 -5.06
C GLN A 58 -0.78 -20.55 -4.90
N LYS A 59 -2.09 -20.44 -5.21
CA LYS A 59 -2.95 -21.63 -5.30
C LYS A 59 -3.27 -21.97 -6.75
N ALA A 60 -2.32 -22.67 -7.36
CA ALA A 60 -2.55 -23.50 -8.54
C ALA A 60 -1.75 -24.81 -8.36
N ILE A 61 -2.26 -25.72 -7.53
CA ILE A 61 -2.16 -27.19 -7.65
C ILE A 61 -2.83 -27.84 -6.42
N GLU A 62 -4.08 -28.24 -6.57
CA GLU A 62 -4.60 -29.54 -6.11
C GLU A 62 -5.78 -29.94 -7.00
#